data_AF-A0A1I5G162-F1
#
_entry.id   AF-A0A1I5G162-F1
#
_cell.length_a   1.000
_cell.length_b   1.000
_cell.length_c   1.000
_cell.angle_alpha   90.00
_cell.angle_beta   90.00
_cell.angle_gamma   90.00
#
_symmetry.space_group_name_H-M   'P 1'
#
loop_
_entity.id
_entity.type
_entity.pdbx_description
1 polymer ?
#
loop_
_entity_poly.entity_id
_entity_poly.type
_entity_poly.pdbx_seq_one_letter_code
_entity_poly.pdbx_strand_id
1 'polypeptide(L)'
;MSDTKETPDAAPKKKGKMKTILIGGVALLVLVGGGVGAGVYASNAGLLGGGKHATEAEDGKPKLVPKSEQKHATEGGEGGGHGGEEAAPENHGMKPPAGQGGDKYASTYYPMEKDFTSNLQDSVHFVQVGVAVSTPYDDTVITNLKTNDIAVRSAILMALGDTTEEQVMSSDGKRQLQVRLAKAINDTLKQKEGFGGIGNVYFTSFVVQ
;
A
#
# COMPACT_ATOMS: atom_id res chain seq x y z
N MET A 1 -36.24 -67.62 -3.67
CA MET A 1 -36.75 -67.65 -5.06
C MET A 1 -36.59 -66.27 -5.66
N SER A 2 -36.25 -66.04 -6.91
CA SER A 2 -35.51 -66.75 -7.95
C SER A 2 -35.34 -65.69 -9.05
N ASP A 3 -34.19 -65.72 -9.70
CA ASP A 3 -33.87 -64.98 -10.91
C ASP A 3 -35.03 -64.91 -11.92
N THR A 4 -35.13 -63.78 -12.63
CA THR A 4 -35.48 -63.83 -14.04
C THR A 4 -34.61 -62.83 -14.79
N LYS A 5 -33.83 -63.40 -15.70
CA LYS A 5 -32.87 -62.80 -16.60
C LYS A 5 -33.48 -62.87 -17.98
N GLU A 6 -33.57 -61.76 -18.70
CA GLU A 6 -33.64 -61.80 -20.16
C GLU A 6 -33.14 -60.47 -20.78
N THR A 7 -32.24 -60.63 -21.74
CA THR A 7 -31.75 -59.69 -22.77
C THR A 7 -31.64 -60.60 -24.01
N PRO A 8 -31.83 -60.19 -25.28
CA PRO A 8 -31.48 -58.88 -25.89
C PRO A 8 -32.40 -58.40 -27.06
N ASP A 9 -32.17 -57.19 -27.61
CA ASP A 9 -32.03 -56.99 -29.07
C ASP A 9 -31.55 -55.56 -29.42
N ALA A 10 -30.87 -55.42 -30.55
CA ALA A 10 -30.02 -54.29 -30.94
C ALA A 10 -30.59 -53.43 -32.10
N ALA A 11 -30.41 -52.10 -31.95
CA ALA A 11 -30.26 -51.05 -32.99
C ALA A 11 -31.50 -50.68 -33.88
N PRO A 12 -31.63 -49.41 -34.39
CA PRO A 12 -30.60 -48.73 -35.18
C PRO A 12 -30.31 -47.25 -34.82
N LYS A 13 -29.10 -46.81 -35.19
CA LYS A 13 -28.57 -45.44 -35.01
C LYS A 13 -29.23 -44.42 -35.94
N LYS A 14 -29.84 -43.37 -35.39
CA LYS A 14 -30.24 -42.16 -36.15
C LYS A 14 -29.02 -41.26 -36.45
N LYS A 15 -28.36 -41.50 -37.59
CA LYS A 15 -27.15 -40.80 -38.08
C LYS A 15 -27.36 -39.33 -38.53
N GLY A 16 -28.53 -38.73 -38.31
CA GLY A 16 -28.84 -37.36 -38.77
C GLY A 16 -28.61 -36.25 -37.73
N LYS A 17 -28.99 -36.46 -36.47
CA LYS A 17 -29.00 -35.40 -35.44
C LYS A 17 -27.61 -35.04 -34.89
N MET A 18 -26.62 -35.93 -35.05
CA MET A 18 -25.26 -35.69 -34.56
C MET A 18 -24.51 -34.63 -35.39
N LYS A 19 -24.75 -34.55 -36.71
CA LYS A 19 -24.12 -33.55 -37.58
C LYS A 19 -24.65 -32.14 -37.33
N THR A 20 -25.93 -31.99 -37.00
CA THR A 20 -26.52 -30.69 -36.64
C THR A 20 -26.05 -30.19 -35.28
N ILE A 21 -25.83 -31.08 -34.32
CA ILE A 21 -25.22 -30.73 -33.02
C ILE A 21 -23.75 -30.36 -33.18
N LEU A 22 -23.00 -31.06 -34.04
CA LEU A 22 -21.60 -30.72 -34.34
C LEU A 22 -21.47 -29.36 -35.04
N ILE A 23 -22.30 -29.07 -36.05
CA ILE A 23 -22.26 -27.78 -36.76
C ILE A 23 -22.73 -26.64 -35.84
N GLY A 24 -23.78 -26.84 -35.04
CA GLY A 24 -24.23 -25.86 -34.05
C GLY A 24 -23.19 -25.60 -32.95
N GLY A 25 -22.51 -26.65 -32.48
CA GLY A 25 -21.44 -26.54 -31.48
C GLY A 25 -20.22 -25.79 -32.00
N VAL A 26 -19.81 -26.04 -33.25
CA VAL A 26 -18.70 -25.31 -33.89
C VAL A 26 -19.07 -23.85 -34.18
N ALA A 27 -20.30 -23.58 -34.64
CA ALA A 27 -20.77 -22.20 -34.83
C ALA A 27 -20.85 -21.42 -33.51
N LEU A 28 -21.29 -22.06 -32.42
CA LEU A 28 -21.27 -21.48 -31.07
C LEU A 28 -19.85 -21.23 -30.58
N LEU A 29 -18.92 -22.16 -30.80
CA LEU A 29 -17.50 -22.00 -30.44
C LEU A 29 -16.81 -20.89 -31.24
N VAL A 30 -17.15 -20.73 -32.52
CA VAL A 30 -16.63 -19.63 -33.35
C VAL A 30 -17.24 -18.28 -32.93
N LEU A 31 -18.51 -18.23 -32.53
CA LEU A 31 -19.12 -17.01 -32.01
C LEU A 31 -18.53 -16.60 -30.65
N VAL A 32 -18.25 -17.57 -29.76
CA VAL A 32 -17.62 -17.31 -28.46
C VAL A 32 -16.14 -16.97 -28.64
N GLY A 33 -15.40 -17.71 -29.47
CA GLY A 33 -13.98 -17.44 -29.75
C GLY A 33 -13.75 -16.15 -30.54
N GLY A 34 -14.62 -15.85 -31.51
CA GLY A 34 -14.61 -14.61 -32.27
C GLY A 34 -15.03 -13.41 -31.43
N GLY A 35 -16.02 -13.56 -30.55
CA GLY A 35 -16.48 -12.50 -29.64
C GLY A 35 -15.43 -12.09 -28.59
N VAL A 36 -14.76 -13.06 -27.97
CA VAL A 36 -13.68 -12.78 -27.00
C VAL A 36 -12.44 -12.23 -27.70
N GLY A 37 -12.04 -12.81 -28.84
CA GLY A 37 -10.88 -12.34 -29.60
C GLY A 37 -11.07 -10.93 -30.17
N ALA A 38 -12.23 -10.64 -30.76
CA ALA A 38 -12.56 -9.31 -31.24
C ALA A 38 -12.74 -8.30 -30.09
N GLY A 39 -13.31 -8.73 -28.96
CA GLY A 39 -13.46 -7.90 -27.76
C GLY A 39 -12.12 -7.47 -27.18
N VAL A 40 -11.18 -8.40 -26.98
CA VAL A 40 -9.82 -8.10 -26.48
C VAL A 40 -9.04 -7.26 -27.47
N TYR A 41 -9.13 -7.56 -28.76
CA TYR A 41 -8.45 -6.77 -29.79
C TYR A 41 -9.04 -5.36 -29.89
N ALA A 42 -10.35 -5.19 -29.83
CA ALA A 42 -11.00 -3.88 -29.90
C ALA A 42 -10.82 -3.05 -28.62
N SER A 43 -10.72 -3.69 -27.44
CA SER A 43 -10.35 -3.01 -26.19
C SER A 43 -8.88 -2.59 -26.18
N ASN A 44 -7.99 -3.41 -26.74
CA ASN A 44 -6.56 -3.10 -26.79
C ASN A 44 -6.21 -2.12 -27.91
N ALA A 45 -6.97 -2.10 -29.01
CA ALA A 45 -6.81 -1.18 -30.14
C ALA A 45 -7.53 0.17 -29.93
N GLY A 46 -8.16 0.40 -28.77
CA GLY A 46 -8.79 1.69 -28.43
C GLY A 46 -9.97 2.08 -29.32
N LEU A 47 -10.57 1.13 -30.04
CA LEU A 47 -11.59 1.39 -31.05
C LEU A 47 -13.02 1.39 -30.50
N LEU A 48 -13.23 0.76 -29.33
CA LEU A 48 -14.49 0.79 -28.58
C LEU A 48 -14.43 1.87 -27.50
N GLY A 49 -14.71 3.11 -27.89
CA GLY A 49 -15.17 4.13 -26.94
C GLY A 49 -14.07 4.84 -26.15
N GLY A 50 -13.56 5.91 -26.73
CA GLY A 50 -13.52 7.25 -26.11
C GLY A 50 -12.90 7.35 -24.73
N GLY A 51 -11.68 7.90 -24.69
CA GLY A 51 -10.91 8.16 -23.49
C GLY A 51 -11.72 8.70 -22.30
N LYS A 52 -11.78 7.88 -21.27
CA LYS A 52 -11.75 8.31 -19.88
C LYS A 52 -10.81 7.38 -19.14
N HIS A 53 -9.51 7.69 -19.23
CA HIS A 53 -8.60 7.33 -18.16
C HIS A 53 -9.16 7.94 -16.87
N ALA A 54 -9.55 7.07 -15.94
CA ALA A 54 -9.54 7.29 -14.51
C ALA A 54 -10.07 8.65 -14.03
N THR A 55 -11.39 8.81 -14.05
CA THR A 55 -12.07 9.65 -13.06
C THR A 55 -13.25 8.86 -12.51
N GLU A 56 -12.95 7.76 -11.82
CA GLU A 56 -13.73 7.48 -10.63
C GLU A 56 -13.05 8.33 -9.55
N ALA A 57 -13.60 9.52 -9.37
CA ALA A 57 -13.26 10.34 -8.24
C ALA A 57 -13.72 9.57 -7.00
N GLU A 58 -12.79 8.87 -6.34
CA GLU A 58 -12.90 8.63 -4.91
C GLU A 58 -12.64 9.98 -4.22
N ASP A 59 -13.61 10.88 -4.35
CA ASP A 59 -13.63 12.18 -3.68
C ASP A 59 -13.58 11.93 -2.17
N GLY A 60 -12.38 12.03 -1.59
CA GLY A 60 -12.15 11.94 -0.15
C GLY A 60 -11.01 11.03 0.31
N LYS A 61 -10.36 10.26 -0.56
CA LYS A 61 -9.22 9.40 -0.15
C LYS A 61 -7.86 10.05 -0.36
N PRO A 62 -6.89 9.86 0.57
CA PRO A 62 -5.54 10.42 0.43
C PRO A 62 -4.84 9.95 -0.85
N LYS A 63 -4.14 10.87 -1.52
CA LYS A 63 -3.46 10.62 -2.79
C LYS A 63 -1.95 10.46 -2.57
N LEU A 64 -1.31 9.64 -3.40
CA LEU A 64 0.15 9.49 -3.40
C LEU A 64 0.81 10.78 -3.90
N VAL A 65 1.88 11.21 -3.25
CA VAL A 65 2.66 12.39 -3.65
C VAL A 65 3.84 11.93 -4.52
N PRO A 66 3.92 12.32 -5.80
CA PRO A 66 5.11 12.12 -6.62
C PRO A 66 6.33 12.82 -6.03
N LYS A 67 7.52 12.24 -6.23
CA LYS A 67 8.78 12.80 -5.70
C LYS A 67 9.09 14.23 -6.18
N SER A 68 8.55 14.66 -7.32
CA SER A 68 8.69 16.03 -7.84
C SER A 68 7.89 17.08 -7.05
N GLU A 69 6.91 16.68 -6.25
CA GLU A 69 6.02 17.57 -5.48
C GLU A 69 6.35 17.53 -3.97
N GLN A 70 7.50 16.96 -3.62
CA GLN A 70 7.98 16.81 -2.25
C GLN A 70 8.21 18.21 -1.63
N LYS A 71 7.35 18.62 -0.68
CA LYS A 71 7.59 19.84 0.11
C LYS A 71 8.77 19.60 1.06
N HIS A 72 9.88 20.29 0.84
CA HIS A 72 10.97 20.38 1.80
C HIS A 72 10.55 21.31 2.95
N ALA A 73 10.80 20.90 4.20
CA ALA A 73 10.30 21.58 5.41
C ALA A 73 10.98 22.93 5.73
N THR A 74 11.42 23.70 4.73
CA THR A 74 12.12 24.98 4.94
C THR A 74 11.81 26.03 3.87
N GLU A 75 10.55 26.44 3.73
CA GLU A 75 10.22 27.73 3.08
C GLU A 75 9.08 28.41 3.83
N GLY A 76 9.44 29.00 4.97
CA GLY A 76 8.65 30.00 5.69
C GLY A 76 9.58 31.16 6.02
N GLY A 77 9.58 32.17 5.15
CA GLY A 77 10.41 33.35 5.31
C GLY A 77 9.75 34.43 6.17
N GLU A 78 10.57 35.05 7.01
CA GLU A 78 10.57 36.45 7.45
C GLU A 78 12.06 36.72 7.74
N GLY A 79 12.78 37.73 7.26
CA GLY A 79 12.46 39.12 6.96
C GLY A 79 13.54 39.96 7.66
N GLY A 80 14.51 40.51 6.92
CA GLY A 80 15.54 41.38 7.49
C GLY A 80 16.57 41.83 6.44
N GLY A 81 16.44 43.08 5.97
CA GLY A 81 17.27 43.68 4.93
C GLY A 81 18.47 44.51 5.42
N HIS A 82 19.12 45.12 4.43
CA HIS A 82 20.42 45.83 4.38
C HIS A 82 21.65 44.91 4.41
N GLY A 83 22.60 44.94 3.48
CA GLY A 83 22.95 45.91 2.44
C GLY A 83 24.48 46.00 2.46
N GLY A 84 25.16 45.65 1.36
CA GLY A 84 26.63 45.69 1.28
C GLY A 84 27.19 44.76 0.23
N GLU A 85 27.48 45.34 -0.93
CA GLU A 85 28.29 44.83 -2.03
C GLU A 85 29.61 44.22 -1.53
N GLU A 86 29.93 42.99 -1.95
CA GLU A 86 31.26 42.57 -2.44
C GLU A 86 31.35 41.04 -2.68
N ALA A 87 31.75 40.70 -3.91
CA ALA A 87 32.35 39.43 -4.36
C ALA A 87 31.59 38.10 -4.13
N ALA A 88 30.76 37.73 -5.12
CA ALA A 88 30.30 36.35 -5.29
C ALA A 88 31.41 35.48 -5.93
N PRO A 89 31.87 34.38 -5.30
CA PRO A 89 32.44 33.28 -6.04
C PRO A 89 31.28 32.43 -6.57
N GLU A 90 31.28 32.17 -7.87
CA GLU A 90 30.33 31.27 -8.53
C GLU A 90 30.46 29.85 -7.94
N ASN A 91 29.62 29.54 -6.97
CA ASN A 91 29.45 28.18 -6.49
C ASN A 91 28.55 27.46 -7.50
N HIS A 92 29.16 26.82 -8.48
CA HIS A 92 28.52 25.75 -9.24
C HIS A 92 28.15 24.64 -8.25
N GLY A 93 26.98 24.79 -7.62
CA GLY A 93 26.34 23.78 -6.80
C GLY A 93 26.05 22.57 -7.68
N MET A 94 27.00 21.65 -7.76
CA MET A 94 26.84 20.35 -8.38
C MET A 94 25.64 19.69 -7.70
N LYS A 95 24.50 19.65 -8.40
CA LYS A 95 23.30 18.96 -7.96
C LYS A 95 23.74 17.53 -7.59
N PRO A 96 23.46 17.04 -6.36
CA PRO A 96 23.88 15.70 -5.97
C PRO A 96 23.48 14.71 -7.06
N PRO A 97 24.37 13.79 -7.47
CA PRO A 97 24.08 12.85 -8.54
C PRO A 97 22.76 12.15 -8.21
N ALA A 98 21.82 12.17 -9.16
CA ALA A 98 20.56 11.46 -9.02
C ALA A 98 20.88 9.98 -8.82
N GLY A 99 20.81 9.52 -7.56
CA GLY A 99 20.97 8.12 -7.24
C GLY A 99 19.97 7.33 -8.07
N GLN A 100 20.43 6.31 -8.78
CA GLN A 100 19.61 5.43 -9.63
C GLN A 100 18.68 4.51 -8.81
N GLY A 101 18.52 4.78 -7.51
CA GLY A 101 17.69 4.04 -6.58
C GLY A 101 16.98 4.98 -5.59
N GLY A 102 15.76 4.59 -5.21
CA GLY A 102 14.91 5.30 -4.26
C GLY A 102 13.43 5.21 -4.66
N ASP A 103 12.53 5.36 -3.70
CA ASP A 103 11.09 5.28 -3.95
C ASP A 103 10.63 6.33 -4.97
N LYS A 104 9.68 5.94 -5.84
CA LYS A 104 9.10 6.81 -6.89
C LYS A 104 8.22 7.92 -6.30
N TYR A 105 7.85 7.81 -5.03
CA TYR A 105 6.97 8.72 -4.32
C TYR A 105 7.74 9.49 -3.25
N ALA A 106 7.27 10.71 -2.99
CA ALA A 106 7.77 11.53 -1.91
C ALA A 106 7.32 10.95 -0.57
N SER A 107 8.26 10.53 0.29
CA SER A 107 7.93 10.16 1.67
C SER A 107 7.89 11.41 2.54
N THR A 108 6.72 11.70 3.11
CA THR A 108 6.57 12.65 4.21
C THR A 108 6.84 11.93 5.52
N TYR A 109 7.67 12.54 6.38
CA TYR A 109 8.01 12.00 7.70
C TYR A 109 7.37 12.84 8.78
N TYR A 110 6.75 12.18 9.76
CA TYR A 110 6.16 12.83 10.91
C TYR A 110 6.69 12.20 12.21
N PRO A 111 7.54 12.90 12.97
CA PRO A 111 7.93 12.45 14.31
C PRO A 111 6.75 12.64 15.28
N MET A 112 6.48 11.62 16.08
CA MET A 112 5.49 11.73 17.15
C MET A 112 6.07 12.54 18.31
N GLU A 113 5.27 13.40 18.92
CA GLU A 113 5.76 14.43 19.86
C GLU A 113 6.34 13.87 21.16
N LYS A 114 5.80 12.75 21.64
CA LYS A 114 6.16 12.16 22.94
C LYS A 114 6.63 10.73 22.76
N ASP A 115 7.75 10.42 23.40
CA ASP A 115 8.26 9.07 23.54
C ASP A 115 7.23 8.13 24.18
N PHE A 116 7.39 6.85 23.86
CA PHE A 116 6.60 5.75 24.40
C PHE A 116 7.43 5.00 25.42
N THR A 117 6.87 4.77 26.59
CA THR A 117 7.46 3.91 27.61
C THR A 117 6.54 2.73 27.85
N SER A 118 7.08 1.51 27.75
CA SER A 118 6.33 0.27 27.98
C SER A 118 7.21 -0.76 28.64
N ASN A 119 6.60 -1.57 29.52
CA ASN A 119 7.23 -2.81 29.95
C ASN A 119 7.32 -3.77 28.76
N LEU A 120 8.30 -4.67 28.81
CA LEU A 120 8.47 -5.73 27.83
C LEU A 120 7.72 -6.99 28.28
N GLN A 121 7.29 -7.79 27.31
CA GLN A 121 6.61 -9.05 27.59
C GLN A 121 7.55 -10.00 28.35
N ASP A 122 7.06 -10.56 29.45
CA ASP A 122 7.75 -11.54 30.29
C ASP A 122 9.15 -11.08 30.76
N SER A 123 9.35 -9.77 30.94
CA SER A 123 10.60 -9.20 31.41
C SER A 123 10.38 -8.16 32.53
N VAL A 124 11.42 -7.95 33.34
CA VAL A 124 11.48 -6.88 34.33
C VAL A 124 11.98 -5.56 33.74
N HIS A 125 12.50 -5.62 32.51
CA HIS A 125 13.00 -4.46 31.78
C HIS A 125 11.87 -3.72 31.08
N PHE A 126 12.09 -2.43 30.85
CA PHE A 126 11.20 -1.58 30.08
C PHE A 126 11.94 -0.94 28.91
N VAL A 127 11.18 -0.50 27.91
CA VAL A 127 11.69 0.20 26.75
C VAL A 127 11.12 1.61 26.70
N GLN A 128 11.98 2.58 26.37
CA GLN A 128 11.60 3.92 25.97
C GLN A 128 11.95 4.12 24.49
N VAL A 129 10.95 4.43 23.67
CA VAL A 129 11.06 4.52 22.21
C VAL A 129 10.50 5.84 21.70
N GLY A 130 11.31 6.56 20.94
CA GLY A 130 10.85 7.66 20.09
C GLY A 130 10.47 7.12 18.72
N VAL A 131 9.34 7.56 18.17
CA VAL A 131 8.77 7.00 16.92
C VAL A 131 8.50 8.10 15.90
N ALA A 132 8.89 7.86 14.64
CA ALA A 132 8.48 8.65 13.49
C ALA A 132 7.82 7.77 12.43
N VAL A 133 6.74 8.25 11.83
CA VAL A 133 6.05 7.55 10.74
C VAL A 133 6.46 8.13 9.39
N SER A 134 6.49 7.30 8.35
CA SER A 134 6.56 7.78 6.97
C SER A 134 5.31 7.41 6.19
N THR A 135 4.91 8.29 5.30
CA THR A 135 3.79 8.07 4.38
C THR A 135 4.18 8.56 2.99
N PRO A 136 3.93 7.79 1.91
CA PRO A 136 4.05 8.27 0.54
C PRO A 136 2.81 9.07 0.08
N TYR A 137 1.80 9.23 0.95
CA TYR A 137 0.56 9.95 0.67
C TYR A 137 0.63 11.40 1.15
N ASP A 138 -0.35 12.19 0.72
CA ASP A 138 -0.53 13.60 1.07
C ASP A 138 -0.74 13.84 2.59
N ASP A 139 -0.78 15.12 2.95
CA ASP A 139 -0.91 15.60 4.34
C ASP A 139 -2.19 15.12 5.04
N THR A 140 -3.17 14.58 4.31
CA THR A 140 -4.40 14.03 4.88
C THR A 140 -4.09 12.84 5.79
N VAL A 141 -3.12 11.99 5.43
CA VAL A 141 -2.73 10.85 6.28
C VAL A 141 -2.14 11.32 7.60
N ILE A 142 -1.31 12.37 7.57
CA ILE A 142 -0.73 12.94 8.79
C ILE A 142 -1.80 13.64 9.63
N THR A 143 -2.73 14.33 8.98
CA THR A 143 -3.87 14.97 9.67
C THR A 143 -4.73 13.92 10.37
N ASN A 144 -5.10 12.84 9.67
CA ASN A 144 -5.86 11.73 10.22
C ASN A 144 -5.15 11.05 11.40
N LEU A 145 -3.83 10.90 11.30
CA LEU A 145 -3.01 10.38 12.38
C LEU A 145 -3.03 11.30 13.61
N LYS A 146 -2.89 12.62 13.42
CA LYS A 146 -2.96 13.59 14.51
C LYS A 146 -4.34 13.64 15.15
N THR A 147 -5.42 13.61 14.35
CA THR A 147 -6.80 13.57 14.84
C THR A 147 -7.05 12.36 15.73
N ASN A 148 -6.45 11.22 15.37
CA ASN A 148 -6.60 9.95 16.09
C ASN A 148 -5.40 9.61 16.98
N ASP A 149 -4.59 10.60 17.36
CA ASP A 149 -3.32 10.38 18.07
C ASP A 149 -3.51 9.48 19.30
N ILE A 150 -4.54 9.72 20.11
CA ILE A 150 -4.81 8.92 21.32
C ILE A 150 -4.99 7.43 20.98
N ALA A 151 -5.78 7.11 19.96
CA ALA A 151 -6.04 5.72 19.57
C ALA A 151 -4.77 5.08 18.98
N VAL A 152 -4.05 5.83 18.15
CA VAL A 152 -2.78 5.39 17.54
C VAL A 152 -1.73 5.12 18.62
N ARG A 153 -1.56 6.03 19.59
CA ARG A 153 -0.62 5.88 20.70
C ARG A 153 -0.97 4.68 21.57
N SER A 154 -2.25 4.44 21.83
CA SER A 154 -2.71 3.24 22.55
C SER A 154 -2.33 1.96 21.79
N ALA A 155 -2.53 1.91 20.47
CA ALA A 155 -2.16 0.77 19.64
C ALA A 155 -0.64 0.51 19.62
N ILE A 156 0.16 1.58 19.58
CA ILE A 156 1.62 1.50 19.68
C ILE A 156 2.04 0.92 21.04
N LEU A 157 1.47 1.41 22.14
CA LEU A 157 1.80 0.93 23.49
C LEU A 157 1.43 -0.55 23.67
N MET A 158 0.29 -1.00 23.14
CA MET A 158 -0.07 -2.42 23.16
C MET A 158 0.95 -3.27 22.38
N ALA A 159 1.32 -2.84 21.17
CA ALA A 159 2.30 -3.56 20.36
C ALA A 159 3.72 -3.58 20.98
N LEU A 160 4.09 -2.54 21.74
CA LEU A 160 5.33 -2.52 22.53
C LEU A 160 5.24 -3.47 23.73
N GLY A 161 4.10 -3.51 24.42
CA GLY A 161 3.85 -4.42 25.55
C GLY A 161 3.91 -5.89 25.17
N ASP A 162 3.52 -6.24 23.95
CA ASP A 162 3.61 -7.59 23.38
C ASP A 162 5.01 -7.94 22.84
N THR A 163 6.01 -7.10 23.08
CA THR A 163 7.37 -7.29 22.55
C THR A 163 8.27 -7.90 23.62
N THR A 164 8.98 -8.97 23.27
CA THR A 164 9.92 -9.64 24.18
C THR A 164 11.28 -8.93 24.23
N GLU A 165 12.06 -9.21 25.27
CA GLU A 165 13.41 -8.65 25.43
C GLU A 165 14.36 -8.99 24.26
N GLU A 166 14.31 -10.24 23.77
CA GLU A 166 15.11 -10.68 22.62
C GLU A 166 14.81 -9.86 21.35
N GLN A 167 13.54 -9.50 21.15
CA GLN A 167 13.11 -8.73 19.98
C GLN A 167 13.64 -7.29 20.02
N VAL A 168 13.72 -6.66 21.20
CA VAL A 168 14.21 -5.28 21.31
C VAL A 168 15.74 -5.19 21.27
N MET A 169 16.43 -6.26 21.63
CA MET A 169 17.90 -6.31 21.58
C MET A 169 18.40 -6.62 20.17
N SER A 170 17.75 -7.53 19.44
CA SER A 170 18.16 -7.93 18.10
C SER A 170 17.77 -6.91 17.01
N SER A 171 18.61 -6.79 15.99
CA SER A 171 18.34 -5.92 14.82
C SER A 171 17.16 -6.42 13.98
N ASP A 172 17.04 -7.73 13.79
CA ASP A 172 15.91 -8.33 13.08
C ASP A 172 14.61 -8.21 13.89
N GLY A 173 14.67 -8.38 15.22
CA GLY A 173 13.52 -8.15 16.10
C GLY A 173 13.04 -6.70 16.05
N LYS A 174 13.96 -5.72 16.07
CA LYS A 174 13.62 -4.31 15.88
C LYS A 174 12.97 -4.04 14.52
N ARG A 175 13.44 -4.68 13.44
CA ARG A 175 12.78 -4.57 12.12
C ARG A 175 11.37 -5.16 12.13
N GLN A 176 11.17 -6.31 12.77
CA GLN A 176 9.83 -6.89 12.94
C GLN A 176 8.91 -5.99 13.77
N LEU A 177 9.45 -5.35 14.81
CA LEU A 177 8.72 -4.38 15.61
C LEU A 177 8.28 -3.17 14.77
N GLN A 178 9.14 -2.63 13.91
CA GLN A 178 8.74 -1.54 12.98
C GLN A 178 7.54 -1.94 12.11
N VAL A 179 7.58 -3.15 11.55
CA VAL A 179 6.47 -3.68 10.71
C VAL A 179 5.20 -3.83 11.54
N ARG A 180 5.30 -4.37 12.76
CA ARG A 180 4.17 -4.55 13.67
C ARG A 180 3.54 -3.22 14.07
N LEU A 181 4.36 -2.22 14.40
CA LEU A 181 3.91 -0.87 14.72
C LEU A 181 3.23 -0.23 13.51
N ALA A 182 3.83 -0.29 12.31
CA ALA A 182 3.22 0.25 11.10
C ALA A 182 1.86 -0.40 10.83
N LYS A 183 1.74 -1.71 11.05
CA LYS A 183 0.47 -2.44 10.93
C LYS A 183 -0.55 -1.96 11.97
N ALA A 184 -0.17 -1.88 13.25
CA ALA A 184 -1.06 -1.46 14.33
C ALA A 184 -1.61 -0.04 14.11
N ILE A 185 -0.75 0.88 13.66
CA ILE A 185 -1.14 2.25 13.32
C ILE A 185 -2.12 2.23 12.14
N ASN A 186 -1.79 1.53 11.05
CA ASN A 186 -2.67 1.45 9.88
C ASN A 186 -4.03 0.82 10.18
N ASP A 187 -4.07 -0.25 10.99
CA ASP A 187 -5.33 -0.89 11.37
C ASP A 187 -6.21 0.06 12.18
N THR A 188 -5.59 0.82 13.09
CA THR A 188 -6.27 1.86 13.86
C THR A 188 -6.83 2.95 12.95
N LEU A 189 -6.01 3.47 12.02
CA LEU A 189 -6.46 4.50 11.07
C LEU A 189 -7.56 4.00 10.13
N LYS A 190 -7.46 2.76 9.65
CA LYS A 190 -8.53 2.14 8.85
C LYS A 190 -9.82 2.00 9.64
N GLN A 191 -9.74 1.67 10.93
CA GLN A 191 -10.92 1.56 11.77
C GLN A 191 -11.60 2.92 12.03
N LYS A 192 -10.81 3.99 12.18
CA LYS A 192 -11.31 5.33 12.53
C LYS A 192 -11.71 6.17 11.31
N GLU A 193 -10.92 6.10 10.25
CA GLU A 193 -10.99 6.99 9.08
C GLU A 193 -11.28 6.22 7.78
N GLY A 194 -11.37 4.88 7.83
CA GLY A 194 -11.59 4.05 6.64
C GLY A 194 -10.35 3.87 5.75
N PHE A 195 -9.24 4.56 6.06
CA PHE A 195 -8.01 4.50 5.28
C PHE A 195 -6.77 4.47 6.17
N GLY A 196 -5.81 3.61 5.81
CA GLY A 196 -4.46 3.60 6.36
C GLY A 196 -3.48 3.96 5.27
N GLY A 197 -2.43 4.72 5.60
CA GLY A 197 -1.45 5.21 4.63
C GLY A 197 -0.03 5.24 5.17
N ILE A 198 0.24 4.65 6.33
CA ILE A 198 1.58 4.63 6.89
C ILE A 198 2.41 3.59 6.13
N GLY A 199 3.47 4.03 5.48
CA GLY A 199 4.40 3.18 4.73
C GLY A 199 5.40 2.48 5.65
N ASN A 200 6.04 3.24 6.55
CA ASN A 200 7.01 2.69 7.50
C ASN A 200 6.99 3.43 8.84
N VAL A 201 7.61 2.78 9.83
CA VAL A 201 7.85 3.35 11.16
C VAL A 201 9.35 3.32 11.44
N TYR A 202 9.89 4.42 11.94
CA TYR A 202 11.28 4.60 12.29
C TYR A 202 11.41 4.88 13.78
N PHE A 203 12.44 4.32 14.39
CA PHE A 203 12.81 4.66 15.77
C PHE A 203 13.74 5.87 15.74
N THR A 204 13.35 6.95 16.40
CA THR A 204 14.18 8.16 16.58
C THR A 204 14.99 8.12 17.87
N SER A 205 14.53 7.34 18.85
CA SER A 205 15.23 7.00 20.09
C SER A 205 14.84 5.57 20.47
N PHE A 206 15.76 4.81 21.06
CA PHE A 206 15.48 3.44 21.49
C PHE A 206 16.39 3.06 22.66
N VAL A 207 15.83 3.03 23.87
CA VAL A 207 16.55 2.75 25.11
C VAL A 207 15.85 1.60 25.83
N VAL A 208 16.62 0.61 26.30
CA VAL A 208 16.13 -0.51 27.12
C VAL A 208 16.81 -0.41 28.47
N GLN A 209 16.05 -0.54 29.58
CA GLN A 209 16.52 -0.41 30.96
C GLN A 209 15.95 -1.48 31.86
#